data_AF-A0A1J3ID39-F1
#
_entry.id   AF-A0A1J3ID39-F1
#
_cell.length_a   1.000
_cell.length_b   1.000
_cell.length_c   1.000
_cell.angle_alpha   90.00
_cell.angle_beta   90.00
_cell.angle_gamma   90.00
#
_symmetry.space_group_name_H-M   'P 1'
#
loop_
_entity.id
_entity.type
_entity.pdbx_description
1 polymer ?
#
loop_
_entity_poly.entity_id
_entity_poly.type
_entity_poly.pdbx_seq_one_letter_code
_entity_poly.pdbx_strand_id
1 'polypeptide(L)'
;RHLASSGVDVYTAVAGAVGALYGPLHGGANEAVLKMLSEIGSVENIPDFIDGVKNRKRKMSGFGHRVYKNYDPRAKVIKKLADEVFSIVGKDPLIEVAVALEKAALSDEYFVKRKLYPNVDFYSGLIYRAMGFPPEFFTVLFAVPRMAGYLSHWRESLDDPDTKIMRPQQAYTGVWLRHYEPVRERTLSSSDSDKLGRVSISNASRRRLSGSAL
;
A
#
# COMPACT_ATOMS: atom_id res chain seq x y z
N ARG A 1 9.23 15.99 -1.41
CA ARG A 1 8.66 17.21 -0.76
C ARG A 1 9.07 17.35 0.70
N HIS A 2 8.68 16.46 1.64
CA HIS A 2 9.16 16.55 3.05
C HIS A 2 10.70 16.62 3.16
N LEU A 3 11.40 15.65 2.56
CA LEU A 3 12.87 15.67 2.49
C LEU A 3 13.42 16.88 1.72
N ALA A 4 12.81 17.23 0.59
CA ALA A 4 13.22 18.39 -0.21
C ALA A 4 13.16 19.70 0.60
N SER A 5 12.15 19.87 1.47
CA SER A 5 11.97 21.08 2.28
C SER A 5 13.07 21.33 3.30
N SER A 6 13.90 20.32 3.61
CA SER A 6 15.09 20.50 4.46
C SER A 6 16.35 20.89 3.67
N GLY A 7 16.24 21.09 2.34
CA GLY A 7 17.37 21.44 1.48
C GLY A 7 18.29 20.26 1.11
N VAL A 8 17.81 19.02 1.25
CA VAL A 8 18.60 17.84 0.90
C VAL A 8 18.74 17.68 -0.62
N ASP A 9 19.82 17.04 -1.06
CA ASP A 9 20.10 16.79 -2.47
C ASP A 9 19.04 15.87 -3.13
N VAL A 10 19.01 15.90 -4.47
CA VAL A 10 18.02 15.16 -5.26
C VAL A 10 18.10 13.64 -5.06
N TYR A 11 19.29 13.07 -4.91
CA TYR A 11 19.47 11.63 -4.76
C TYR A 11 18.92 11.16 -3.42
N THR A 12 19.20 11.90 -2.34
CA THR A 12 18.65 11.60 -1.02
C THR A 12 17.12 11.77 -0.99
N ALA A 13 16.60 12.83 -1.61
CA ALA A 13 15.15 13.05 -1.68
C ALA A 13 14.43 11.93 -2.43
N VAL A 14 15.00 11.48 -3.56
CA VAL A 14 14.48 10.38 -4.37
C VAL A 14 14.61 9.04 -3.66
N ALA A 15 15.76 8.76 -3.03
CA ALA A 15 15.95 7.54 -2.25
C ALA A 15 14.90 7.40 -1.13
N GLY A 16 14.61 8.49 -0.41
CA GLY A 16 13.55 8.50 0.58
C GLY A 16 12.15 8.34 -0.02
N ALA A 17 11.91 8.86 -1.22
CA ALA A 17 10.65 8.64 -1.94
C ALA A 17 10.48 7.16 -2.36
N VAL A 18 11.55 6.49 -2.80
CA VAL A 18 11.55 5.05 -3.08
C VAL A 18 11.33 4.24 -1.81
N GLY A 19 11.98 4.61 -0.70
CA GLY A 19 11.76 3.98 0.60
C GLY A 19 10.31 4.08 1.09
N ALA A 20 9.67 5.23 0.86
CA ALA A 20 8.24 5.40 1.17
C ALA A 20 7.33 4.56 0.25
N LEU A 21 7.69 4.44 -1.04
CA LEU A 21 6.98 3.62 -2.01
C LEU A 21 7.10 2.12 -1.69
N TYR A 22 8.27 1.66 -1.25
CA TYR A 22 8.52 0.26 -0.91
C TYR A 22 7.58 -0.29 0.18
N GLY A 23 7.08 0.58 1.07
CA GLY A 23 6.20 0.15 2.16
C GLY A 23 4.98 -0.65 1.66
N PRO A 24 4.55 -1.70 2.40
CA PRO A 24 3.45 -2.58 1.98
C PRO A 24 2.08 -1.89 1.92
N LEU A 25 1.98 -0.67 2.46
CA LEU A 25 0.79 0.19 2.36
C LEU A 25 0.79 1.06 1.10
N HIS A 26 1.82 0.97 0.27
CA HIS A 26 1.99 1.75 -0.95
C HIS A 26 2.29 0.85 -2.16
N GLY A 27 3.56 0.54 -2.43
CA GLY A 27 4.00 -0.11 -3.66
C GLY A 27 3.79 -1.63 -3.71
N GLY A 28 3.73 -2.29 -2.55
CA GLY A 28 3.53 -3.75 -2.46
C GLY A 28 2.12 -4.25 -2.78
N ALA A 29 1.21 -3.38 -3.25
CA ALA A 29 -0.18 -3.75 -3.51
C ALA A 29 -0.33 -4.73 -4.68
N ASN A 30 0.47 -4.58 -5.73
CA ASN A 30 0.42 -5.43 -6.93
C ASN A 30 0.91 -6.87 -6.66
N GLU A 31 1.97 -7.04 -5.88
CA GLU A 31 2.41 -8.35 -5.38
C GLU A 31 1.33 -8.99 -4.49
N ALA A 32 0.73 -8.21 -3.59
CA ALA A 32 -0.36 -8.68 -2.74
C ALA A 32 -1.61 -9.09 -3.53
N VAL A 33 -1.85 -8.50 -4.71
CA VAL A 33 -2.90 -8.94 -5.64
C VAL A 33 -2.56 -10.32 -6.22
N LEU A 34 -1.34 -10.55 -6.67
CA LEU A 34 -0.95 -11.87 -7.18
C LEU A 34 -1.08 -12.95 -6.10
N LYS A 35 -0.62 -12.69 -4.88
CA LYS A 35 -0.77 -13.62 -3.76
C LYS A 35 -2.24 -13.93 -3.49
N MET A 36 -3.08 -12.90 -3.44
CA MET A 36 -4.53 -13.04 -3.25
C MET A 36 -5.17 -13.88 -4.36
N LEU A 37 -4.84 -13.63 -5.63
CA LEU A 37 -5.38 -14.39 -6.76
C LEU A 37 -4.93 -15.86 -6.73
N SER A 38 -3.66 -16.11 -6.39
CA SER A 38 -3.15 -17.48 -6.20
C SER A 38 -3.83 -18.21 -5.03
N GLU A 39 -4.10 -17.51 -3.92
CA GLU A 39 -4.83 -18.06 -2.77
C GLU A 39 -6.30 -18.38 -3.07
N ILE A 40 -6.91 -17.65 -4.00
CA ILE A 40 -8.25 -17.96 -4.52
C ILE A 40 -8.17 -19.21 -5.42
N GLY A 41 -7.14 -19.29 -6.26
CA GLY A 41 -6.84 -20.45 -7.10
C GLY A 41 -7.75 -20.59 -8.33
N SER A 42 -9.06 -20.68 -8.12
CA SER A 42 -10.05 -20.89 -9.19
C SER A 42 -11.31 -20.05 -9.01
N VAL A 43 -12.10 -19.93 -10.08
CA VAL A 43 -13.30 -19.07 -10.13
C VAL A 43 -14.37 -19.51 -9.12
N GLU A 44 -14.45 -20.81 -8.85
CA GLU A 44 -15.42 -21.42 -7.93
C GLU A 44 -15.22 -20.96 -6.48
N ASN A 45 -14.00 -20.56 -6.10
CA ASN A 45 -13.68 -20.11 -4.75
C ASN A 45 -13.95 -18.61 -4.51
N ILE A 46 -14.36 -17.86 -5.54
CA ILE A 46 -14.60 -16.42 -5.45
C ILE A 46 -15.74 -16.06 -4.47
N PRO A 47 -16.89 -16.76 -4.43
CA PRO A 47 -17.94 -16.46 -3.47
C PRO A 47 -17.44 -16.54 -2.01
N ASP A 48 -16.75 -17.62 -1.65
CA ASP A 48 -16.15 -17.82 -0.33
C ASP A 48 -15.12 -16.73 0.01
N PHE A 49 -14.31 -16.34 -0.97
CA PHE A 49 -13.35 -15.24 -0.81
C PHE A 49 -14.06 -13.92 -0.52
N ILE A 50 -15.09 -13.57 -1.31
CA ILE A 50 -15.89 -12.35 -1.13
C ILE A 50 -16.55 -12.33 0.25
N ASP A 51 -17.13 -13.44 0.69
CA ASP A 51 -17.71 -13.56 2.02
C ASP A 51 -16.66 -13.41 3.12
N GLY A 52 -15.45 -13.95 2.91
CA GLY A 52 -14.29 -13.72 3.77
C GLY A 52 -13.91 -12.25 3.89
N VAL A 53 -13.94 -11.50 2.78
CA VAL A 53 -13.66 -10.05 2.76
C VAL A 53 -14.75 -9.28 3.51
N LYS A 54 -16.03 -9.58 3.26
CA LYS A 54 -17.18 -8.94 3.94
C LYS A 54 -17.11 -9.13 5.46
N ASN A 55 -16.70 -10.33 5.89
CA ASN A 55 -16.52 -10.71 7.29
C ASN A 55 -15.14 -10.30 7.88
N ARG A 56 -14.34 -9.52 7.16
CA ARG A 56 -13.01 -9.04 7.58
C ARG A 56 -12.00 -10.14 7.92
N LYS A 57 -12.22 -11.36 7.41
CA LYS A 57 -11.29 -12.50 7.52
C LYS A 57 -10.21 -12.47 6.44
N ARG A 58 -10.53 -11.90 5.28
CA ARG A 58 -9.62 -11.70 4.14
C ARG A 58 -9.57 -10.23 3.71
N LYS A 59 -8.56 -9.85 2.93
CA LYS A 59 -8.42 -8.50 2.35
C LYS A 59 -8.51 -8.57 0.83
N MET A 60 -9.23 -7.62 0.24
CA MET A 60 -9.27 -7.41 -1.20
C MET A 60 -8.15 -6.43 -1.60
N SER A 61 -7.01 -6.96 -2.02
CA SER A 61 -5.91 -6.18 -2.59
C SER A 61 -6.28 -5.64 -3.97
N GLY A 62 -5.74 -4.48 -4.37
CA GLY A 62 -6.04 -3.86 -5.67
C GLY A 62 -7.44 -3.23 -5.79
N PHE A 63 -8.21 -3.14 -4.69
CA PHE A 63 -9.52 -2.49 -4.65
C PHE A 63 -9.56 -1.27 -3.73
N GLY A 64 -10.32 -0.28 -4.16
CA GLY A 64 -10.48 0.99 -3.48
C GLY A 64 -9.30 1.92 -3.69
N HIS A 65 -9.57 3.22 -3.51
CA HIS A 65 -8.57 4.26 -3.63
C HIS A 65 -8.85 5.40 -2.65
N ARG A 66 -7.80 6.05 -2.16
CA ARG A 66 -7.96 7.21 -1.26
C ARG A 66 -8.65 8.37 -1.98
N VAL A 67 -8.23 8.62 -3.23
CA VAL A 67 -8.77 9.66 -4.12
C VAL A 67 -9.99 9.19 -4.92
N TYR A 68 -9.86 8.16 -5.77
CA TYR A 68 -10.98 7.69 -6.60
C TYR A 68 -12.10 7.05 -5.77
N LYS A 69 -13.32 7.58 -5.92
CA LYS A 69 -14.58 7.02 -5.43
C LYS A 69 -15.45 6.44 -6.54
N ASN A 70 -14.90 6.42 -7.74
CA ASN A 70 -15.42 5.77 -8.93
C ASN A 70 -14.30 4.88 -9.49
N TYR A 71 -14.54 4.23 -10.62
CA TYR A 71 -13.53 3.42 -11.31
C TYR A 71 -12.24 4.22 -11.56
N ASP A 72 -11.08 3.64 -11.26
CA ASP A 72 -9.78 4.29 -11.49
C ASP A 72 -9.53 4.40 -13.00
N PRO A 73 -9.36 5.60 -13.57
CA PRO A 73 -9.17 5.76 -15.01
C PRO A 73 -7.92 5.03 -15.52
N ARG A 74 -6.90 4.84 -14.66
CA ARG A 74 -5.68 4.10 -15.00
C ARG A 74 -5.93 2.60 -15.05
N ALA A 75 -6.79 2.08 -14.19
CA ALA A 75 -7.15 0.65 -14.22
C ALA A 75 -7.81 0.27 -15.54
N LYS A 76 -8.61 1.17 -16.13
CA LYS A 76 -9.22 0.97 -17.45
C LYS A 76 -8.16 0.86 -18.56
N VAL A 77 -7.16 1.73 -18.53
CA VAL A 77 -6.04 1.70 -19.50
C VAL A 77 -5.19 0.45 -19.29
N ILE A 78 -4.82 0.14 -18.05
CA ILE A 78 -4.02 -1.05 -17.73
C ILE A 78 -4.74 -2.34 -18.10
N LYS A 79 -6.06 -2.43 -17.93
CA LYS A 79 -6.83 -3.60 -18.34
C LYS A 79 -6.72 -3.85 -19.84
N LYS A 80 -6.86 -2.79 -20.67
CA LYS A 80 -6.65 -2.89 -22.11
C LYS A 80 -5.21 -3.30 -22.45
N LEU A 81 -4.24 -2.70 -21.76
CA LEU A 81 -2.83 -3.04 -21.94
C LEU A 81 -2.54 -4.51 -21.56
N ALA A 82 -3.22 -5.05 -20.56
CA ALA A 82 -3.09 -6.46 -20.20
C ALA A 82 -3.51 -7.37 -21.35
N ASP A 83 -4.64 -7.09 -21.99
CA ASP A 83 -5.11 -7.85 -23.16
C ASP A 83 -4.09 -7.76 -24.32
N GLU A 84 -3.56 -6.56 -24.60
CA GLU A 84 -2.53 -6.34 -25.62
C GLU A 84 -1.26 -7.14 -25.32
N VAL A 85 -0.75 -7.08 -24.08
CA VAL A 85 0.46 -7.83 -23.68
C VAL A 85 0.23 -9.33 -23.76
N PHE A 86 -0.89 -9.85 -23.23
CA PHE A 86 -1.17 -11.28 -23.26
C PHE A 86 -1.32 -11.85 -24.67
N SER A 87 -1.74 -11.03 -25.65
CA SER A 87 -1.78 -11.44 -27.06
C SER A 87 -0.40 -11.68 -27.66
N ILE A 88 0.66 -11.09 -27.07
CA ILE A 88 2.04 -11.18 -27.55
C ILE A 88 2.82 -12.25 -26.79
N VAL A 89 2.78 -12.22 -25.46
CA VAL A 89 3.64 -13.05 -24.60
C VAL A 89 2.92 -14.26 -23.99
N GLY A 90 1.61 -14.38 -24.21
CA GLY A 90 0.77 -15.40 -23.58
C GLY A 90 0.05 -14.91 -22.32
N LYS A 91 -1.02 -15.61 -21.97
CA LYS A 91 -1.87 -15.26 -20.83
C LYS A 91 -1.26 -15.73 -19.52
N ASP A 92 -1.41 -14.89 -18.50
CA ASP A 92 -1.21 -15.30 -17.12
C ASP A 92 -2.37 -16.20 -16.65
N PRO A 93 -2.13 -17.38 -16.05
CA PRO A 93 -3.20 -18.29 -15.61
C PRO A 93 -4.20 -17.68 -14.62
N LEU A 94 -3.79 -16.67 -13.84
CA LEU A 94 -4.64 -16.00 -12.87
C LEU A 94 -5.54 -14.93 -13.49
N ILE A 95 -5.40 -14.61 -14.79
CA ILE A 95 -6.24 -13.58 -15.43
C ILE A 95 -7.73 -13.92 -15.38
N GLU A 96 -8.07 -15.20 -15.52
CA GLU A 96 -9.46 -15.66 -15.50
C GLU A 96 -10.09 -15.43 -14.11
N VAL A 97 -9.34 -15.77 -13.06
CA VAL A 97 -9.72 -15.50 -11.67
C VAL A 97 -9.84 -13.99 -11.43
N ALA A 98 -8.90 -13.18 -11.92
CA ALA A 98 -8.92 -11.73 -11.74
C ALA A 98 -10.14 -11.07 -12.40
N VAL A 99 -10.47 -11.45 -13.64
CA VAL A 99 -11.64 -10.93 -14.36
C VAL A 99 -12.95 -11.37 -13.70
N ALA A 100 -13.05 -12.63 -13.29
CA ALA A 100 -14.23 -13.12 -12.58
C ALA A 100 -14.39 -12.43 -11.21
N LEU A 101 -13.30 -12.22 -10.47
CA LEU A 101 -13.30 -11.54 -9.18
C LEU A 101 -13.71 -10.08 -9.33
N GLU A 102 -13.21 -9.38 -10.36
CA GLU A 102 -13.65 -8.02 -10.68
C GLU A 102 -15.16 -7.97 -10.91
N LYS A 103 -15.67 -8.83 -11.79
CA LYS A 103 -17.10 -8.86 -12.13
C LYS A 103 -17.96 -9.14 -10.90
N ALA A 104 -17.57 -10.10 -10.07
CA ALA A 104 -18.28 -10.46 -8.85
C ALA A 104 -18.27 -9.31 -7.85
N ALA A 105 -17.11 -8.69 -7.60
CA ALA A 105 -16.99 -7.56 -6.68
C ALA A 105 -17.77 -6.33 -7.17
N LEU A 106 -17.76 -6.01 -8.47
CA LEU A 106 -18.53 -4.89 -9.02
C LEU A 106 -20.04 -5.09 -8.96
N SER A 107 -20.50 -6.33 -8.83
CA SER A 107 -21.93 -6.68 -8.72
C SER A 107 -22.39 -6.87 -7.27
N ASP A 108 -21.46 -7.03 -6.31
CA ASP A 108 -21.78 -7.25 -4.89
C ASP A 108 -22.06 -5.90 -4.18
N GLU A 109 -23.21 -5.84 -3.51
CA GLU A 109 -23.71 -4.64 -2.84
C GLU A 109 -22.73 -4.06 -1.79
N TYR A 110 -21.94 -4.91 -1.12
CA TYR A 110 -20.96 -4.48 -0.14
C TYR A 110 -19.92 -3.55 -0.75
N PHE A 111 -19.42 -3.89 -1.93
CA PHE A 111 -18.36 -3.15 -2.64
C PHE A 111 -18.94 -1.92 -3.33
N VAL A 112 -20.13 -2.05 -3.94
CA VAL A 112 -20.85 -0.92 -4.57
C VAL A 112 -21.15 0.18 -3.55
N LYS A 113 -21.76 -0.17 -2.40
CA LYS A 113 -22.07 0.80 -1.33
C LYS A 113 -20.83 1.50 -0.78
N ARG A 114 -19.70 0.79 -0.72
CA ARG A 114 -18.41 1.31 -0.23
C ARG A 114 -17.56 1.97 -1.32
N LYS A 115 -18.03 1.99 -2.56
CA LYS A 115 -17.32 2.55 -3.71
C LYS A 115 -15.92 1.95 -3.87
N LEU A 116 -15.82 0.63 -3.69
CA LEU A 116 -14.59 -0.12 -3.82
C LEU A 116 -14.49 -0.65 -5.26
N TYR A 117 -13.66 0.02 -6.05
CA TYR A 117 -13.39 -0.32 -7.45
C TYR A 117 -11.95 -0.80 -7.62
N PRO A 118 -11.65 -1.59 -8.66
CA PRO A 118 -10.27 -1.90 -9.03
C PRO A 118 -9.45 -0.63 -9.20
N ASN A 119 -8.22 -0.66 -8.70
CA ASN A 119 -7.22 0.36 -8.95
C ASN A 119 -6.15 -0.16 -9.92
N VAL A 120 -5.22 0.72 -10.29
CA VAL A 120 -4.14 0.41 -11.25
C VAL A 120 -3.35 -0.88 -10.90
N ASP A 121 -3.22 -1.20 -9.61
CA ASP A 121 -2.41 -2.32 -9.13
C ASP A 121 -3.09 -3.68 -9.33
N PHE A 122 -4.41 -3.71 -9.55
CA PHE A 122 -5.19 -4.96 -9.69
C PHE A 122 -4.77 -5.78 -10.90
N TYR A 123 -4.41 -5.12 -12.01
CA TYR A 123 -3.99 -5.79 -13.24
C TYR A 123 -2.49 -5.70 -13.49
N SER A 124 -1.79 -4.70 -12.93
CA SER A 124 -0.37 -4.46 -13.26
C SER A 124 0.54 -5.64 -12.93
N GLY A 125 0.28 -6.36 -11.82
CA GLY A 125 1.09 -7.52 -11.43
C GLY A 125 0.99 -8.68 -12.41
N LEU A 126 -0.19 -8.90 -13.00
CA LEU A 126 -0.42 -9.95 -14.01
C LEU A 126 0.34 -9.63 -15.30
N ILE A 127 0.38 -8.34 -15.69
CA ILE A 127 1.16 -7.89 -16.85
C ILE A 127 2.65 -8.16 -16.63
N TYR A 128 3.20 -7.71 -15.50
CA TYR A 128 4.63 -7.90 -15.21
C TYR A 128 5.01 -9.39 -15.14
N ARG A 129 4.16 -10.23 -14.53
CA ARG A 129 4.43 -11.67 -14.47
C ARG A 129 4.38 -12.32 -15.84
N ALA A 130 3.42 -11.96 -16.70
CA ALA A 130 3.37 -12.45 -18.08
C ALA A 130 4.59 -12.02 -18.90
N MET A 131 5.15 -10.84 -18.61
CA MET A 131 6.42 -10.38 -19.20
C MET A 131 7.67 -11.08 -18.63
N GLY A 132 7.52 -11.99 -17.66
CA GLY A 132 8.62 -12.75 -17.06
C GLY A 132 9.33 -12.05 -15.90
N PHE A 133 8.82 -10.93 -15.39
CA PHE A 133 9.39 -10.30 -14.21
C PHE A 133 8.98 -11.05 -12.94
N PRO A 134 9.92 -11.32 -12.02
CA PRO A 134 9.60 -11.91 -10.74
C PRO A 134 8.92 -10.85 -9.81
N PRO A 135 8.01 -11.25 -8.91
CA PRO A 135 7.20 -10.31 -8.10
C PRO A 135 8.02 -9.28 -7.31
N GLU A 136 9.22 -9.64 -6.87
CA GLU A 136 10.14 -8.79 -6.11
C GLU A 136 10.56 -7.53 -6.90
N PHE A 137 10.47 -7.56 -8.24
CA PHE A 137 10.78 -6.42 -9.11
C PHE A 137 9.60 -5.49 -9.33
N PHE A 138 8.38 -5.84 -8.95
CA PHE A 138 7.19 -5.08 -9.32
C PHE A 138 7.20 -3.65 -8.78
N THR A 139 7.64 -3.49 -7.53
CA THR A 139 7.75 -2.16 -6.92
C THR A 139 8.86 -1.34 -7.59
N VAL A 140 9.94 -1.99 -8.06
CA VAL A 140 11.01 -1.33 -8.82
C VAL A 140 10.48 -0.85 -10.18
N LEU A 141 9.75 -1.71 -10.90
CA LEU A 141 9.10 -1.37 -12.17
C LEU A 141 8.09 -0.25 -12.03
N PHE A 142 7.45 -0.12 -10.87
CA PHE A 142 6.61 1.04 -10.54
C PHE A 142 7.44 2.30 -10.22
N ALA A 143 8.57 2.14 -9.54
CA ALA A 143 9.44 3.25 -9.13
C ALA A 143 10.10 3.95 -10.32
N VAL A 144 10.57 3.20 -11.33
CA VAL A 144 11.27 3.74 -12.51
C VAL A 144 10.47 4.84 -13.22
N PRO A 145 9.23 4.62 -13.71
CA PRO A 145 8.45 5.68 -14.34
C PRO A 145 8.01 6.75 -13.33
N ARG A 146 7.95 6.43 -12.03
CA ARG A 146 7.62 7.40 -10.99
C ARG A 146 8.72 8.43 -10.76
N MET A 147 9.96 8.15 -11.16
CA MET A 147 11.09 9.09 -11.06
C MET A 147 10.79 10.42 -11.73
N ALA A 148 10.15 10.43 -12.90
CA ALA A 148 9.76 11.65 -13.57
C ALA A 148 8.86 12.53 -12.67
N GLY A 149 7.86 11.93 -12.01
CA GLY A 149 7.00 12.65 -11.07
C GLY A 149 7.73 13.11 -9.80
N TYR A 150 8.64 12.29 -9.25
CA TYR A 150 9.44 12.67 -8.08
C TYR A 150 10.35 13.85 -8.37
N LEU A 151 11.03 13.84 -9.52
CA LEU A 151 11.92 14.92 -9.96
C LEU A 151 11.14 16.20 -10.25
N SER A 152 10.00 16.11 -10.94
CA SER A 152 9.14 17.28 -11.19
C SER A 152 8.68 17.91 -9.87
N HIS A 153 8.22 17.11 -8.90
CA HIS A 153 7.80 17.64 -7.61
C HIS A 153 8.94 18.13 -6.72
N TRP A 154 10.14 17.55 -6.85
CA TRP A 154 11.33 18.06 -6.17
C TRP A 154 11.71 19.43 -6.72
N ARG A 155 11.79 19.57 -8.05
CA ARG A 155 12.10 20.84 -8.72
C ARG A 155 11.06 21.91 -8.43
N GLU A 156 9.77 21.57 -8.54
CA GLU A 156 8.67 22.46 -8.16
C GLU A 156 8.80 22.95 -6.70
N SER A 157 9.26 22.10 -5.77
CA SER A 157 9.46 22.52 -4.38
C SER A 157 10.66 23.46 -4.20
N LEU A 158 11.63 23.47 -5.12
CA LEU A 158 12.76 24.38 -5.09
C LEU A 158 12.45 25.72 -5.76
N ASP A 159 11.65 25.66 -6.83
CA ASP A 159 11.27 26.84 -7.62
C ASP A 159 10.12 27.63 -6.95
N ASP A 160 9.39 27.03 -6.00
CA ASP A 160 8.31 27.68 -5.26
C ASP A 160 8.87 28.68 -4.22
N PRO A 161 8.68 30.00 -4.43
CA PRO A 161 9.23 31.04 -3.54
C PRO A 161 8.62 31.02 -2.14
N ASP A 162 7.46 30.39 -1.97
CA ASP A 162 6.76 30.28 -0.68
C ASP A 162 7.16 29.00 0.08
N THR A 163 8.02 28.14 -0.49
CA THR A 163 8.42 26.90 0.17
C THR A 163 9.14 27.17 1.49
N LYS A 164 8.64 26.54 2.55
CA LYS A 164 9.22 26.53 3.90
C LYS A 164 9.56 25.10 4.32
N ILE A 165 10.53 24.98 5.22
CA ILE A 165 10.85 23.71 5.87
C ILE A 165 9.61 23.12 6.55
N MET A 166 9.29 21.86 6.26
CA MET A 166 8.14 21.17 6.84
C MET A 166 8.44 20.75 8.28
N ARG A 167 7.79 21.41 9.25
CA ARG A 167 7.89 21.13 10.70
C ARG A 167 6.51 20.90 11.32
N PRO A 168 5.95 19.68 11.22
CA PRO A 168 4.66 19.38 11.84
C PRO A 168 4.73 19.48 13.37
N GLN A 169 3.61 19.84 14.00
CA GLN A 169 3.46 19.84 15.46
C GLN A 169 2.84 18.53 15.94
N GLN A 170 2.88 18.31 17.26
CA GLN A 170 2.23 17.19 17.93
C GLN A 170 1.38 17.68 19.11
N ALA A 171 0.27 17.00 19.39
CA ALA A 171 -0.49 17.19 20.62
C ALA A 171 0.10 16.28 21.71
N TYR A 172 0.75 16.87 22.72
CA TYR A 172 1.35 16.12 23.81
C TYR A 172 0.29 15.67 24.82
N THR A 173 0.10 14.35 24.95
CA THR A 173 -0.79 13.72 25.94
C THR A 173 -0.04 12.84 26.93
N GLY A 174 1.28 13.00 27.00
CA GLY A 174 2.13 12.29 27.96
C GLY A 174 2.05 12.91 29.34
N VAL A 175 2.88 12.40 30.25
CA VAL A 175 2.93 12.96 31.60
C VAL A 175 3.86 14.17 31.63
N TRP A 176 3.37 15.25 32.25
CA TRP A 176 4.11 16.49 32.47
C TRP A 176 5.42 16.29 33.24
N LEU A 177 6.12 17.38 33.53
CA LEU A 177 7.43 17.37 34.20
C LEU A 177 7.52 16.33 35.34
N ARG A 178 8.48 15.41 35.20
CA ARG A 178 8.86 14.44 36.23
C ARG A 178 10.35 14.62 36.51
N HIS A 179 10.71 14.60 37.80
CA HIS A 179 12.12 14.62 38.17
C HIS A 179 12.77 13.30 37.76
N TYR A 180 13.98 13.40 37.20
CA TYR A 180 14.77 12.23 36.87
C TYR A 180 15.22 11.54 38.17
N GLU A 181 14.90 10.26 38.30
CA GLU A 181 15.38 9.43 39.40
C GLU A 181 16.59 8.61 38.92
N PRO A 182 17.77 8.75 39.56
CA PRO A 182 18.95 7.93 39.27
C PRO A 182 18.60 6.44 39.29
N VAL A 183 19.18 5.67 38.38
CA VAL A 183 18.86 4.23 38.21
C VAL A 183 18.91 3.45 39.54
N ARG A 184 19.89 3.76 40.38
CA ARG A 184 20.12 3.15 41.71
C ARG A 184 19.06 3.50 42.77
N GLU A 185 18.32 4.59 42.56
CA GLU A 185 17.30 5.11 43.48
C GLU A 185 15.89 4.67 43.06
N ARG A 186 15.71 4.23 41.80
CA ARG A 186 14.45 3.68 41.30
C ARG A 186 14.07 2.43 42.09
N THR A 187 13.05 2.56 42.93
CA THR A 187 12.45 1.41 43.60
C THR A 187 11.57 0.65 42.60
N LEU A 188 11.64 -0.69 42.62
CA LEU A 188 10.68 -1.54 41.91
C LEU A 188 9.31 -1.33 42.56
N SER A 189 8.54 -0.36 42.08
CA SER A 189 7.14 -0.22 42.47
C SER A 189 6.37 -1.48 42.07
N SER A 190 5.93 -2.25 43.05
CA SER A 190 5.12 -3.46 42.87
C SER A 190 3.63 -3.16 42.62
N SER A 191 3.21 -1.88 42.68
CA SER A 191 1.79 -1.49 42.57
C SER A 191 1.40 -0.88 41.22
N ASP A 192 2.37 -0.48 40.40
CA ASP A 192 2.18 -0.14 38.98
C ASP A 192 3.39 -0.68 38.22
N SER A 193 3.55 -2.01 38.19
CA SER A 193 4.39 -2.64 37.17
C SER A 193 4.02 -1.98 35.86
N ASP A 194 4.97 -1.43 35.10
CA ASP A 194 4.75 -0.84 33.78
C ASP A 194 3.78 -1.76 33.04
N LYS A 195 2.49 -1.43 33.07
CA LYS A 195 1.51 -2.09 32.23
C LYS A 195 1.93 -1.53 30.91
N LEU A 196 2.80 -2.28 30.21
CA LEU A 196 3.18 -2.02 28.82
C LEU A 196 1.90 -1.53 28.19
N GLY A 197 1.85 -0.21 27.93
CA GLY A 197 0.62 0.41 27.50
C GLY A 197 0.16 -0.48 26.35
N ARG A 198 -1.04 -1.06 26.45
CA ARG A 198 -1.60 -1.82 25.34
C ARG A 198 -1.87 -0.78 24.26
N VAL A 199 -0.82 -0.33 23.59
CA VAL A 199 -0.89 0.42 22.35
C VAL A 199 -1.58 -0.56 21.44
N SER A 200 -2.88 -0.32 21.27
CA SER A 200 -3.69 -1.13 20.38
C SER A 200 -2.90 -1.28 19.09
N ILE A 201 -2.67 -2.53 18.66
CA ILE A 201 -1.87 -2.80 17.47
C ILE A 201 -2.50 -1.95 16.37
N SER A 202 -1.78 -0.91 15.93
CA SER A 202 -2.32 0.04 14.98
C SER A 202 -2.77 -0.72 13.74
N ASN A 203 -3.77 -0.20 13.03
CA ASN A 203 -4.16 -0.81 11.74
C ASN A 203 -2.95 -0.96 10.80
N ALA A 204 -1.96 -0.05 10.88
CA ALA A 204 -0.70 -0.16 10.14
C ALA A 204 0.16 -1.35 10.61
N SER A 205 0.27 -1.57 11.93
CA SER A 205 1.00 -2.70 12.50
C SER A 205 0.34 -4.04 12.18
N ARG A 206 -1.00 -4.15 12.27
CA ARG A 206 -1.75 -5.36 11.83
C ARG A 206 -1.58 -5.63 10.34
N ARG A 207 -1.52 -4.57 9.52
CA ARG A 207 -1.30 -4.68 8.06
C ARG A 207 0.12 -5.13 7.71
N ARG A 208 1.15 -4.68 8.44
CA ARG A 208 2.53 -5.17 8.28
C ARG A 208 2.61 -6.66 8.58
N LEU A 209 2.10 -7.08 9.74
CA LEU A 209 2.16 -8.48 10.18
C LEU A 209 1.33 -9.44 9.31
N SER A 210 0.23 -8.99 8.69
CA SER A 210 -0.55 -9.84 7.78
C SER A 210 0.19 -10.27 6.51
N GLY A 211 1.27 -9.58 6.13
CA GLY A 211 2.14 -10.00 5.02
C GLY A 211 3.28 -10.93 5.44
N SER A 212 3.59 -11.01 6.74
CA SER A 212 4.73 -11.73 7.30
C SER A 212 4.41 -13.14 7.81
N ALA A 213 3.16 -13.58 7.71
CA ALA A 213 2.80 -14.98 7.90
C ALA A 213 3.12 -15.75 6.62
N LEU A 214 4.40 -16.11 6.48
CA LEU A 214 4.93 -17.18 5.64
C LEU A 214 5.89 -17.98 6.53
#